data_AF-A0A962Z215-F1
#
_entry.id   AF-A0A962Z215-F1
#
_cell.length_a   1.000
_cell.length_b   1.000
_cell.length_c   1.000
_cell.angle_alpha   90.00
_cell.angle_beta   90.00
_cell.angle_gamma   90.00
#
_symmetry.space_group_name_H-M   'P 1'
#
loop_
_entity.id
_entity.type
_entity.pdbx_description
1 polymer ?
#
loop_
_entity_poly.entity_id
_entity_poly.type
_entity_poly.pdbx_seq_one_letter_code
_entity_poly.pdbx_strand_id
1 'polypeptide(L)'
;GQPLTVLSLTPDGKVGVNRKDPVHELDVDGFVSAKGRIGTASAELAVPADGRWHDVTETLTGCHALEVIAGVGKPKTGRYAMLHGVAMNAYNPAGILFNLFRRKNRIRAQHAYYSSRRDRLQLRWRGHNREFRLQLRSGCDFGEGCFVRYYITRLWFDAAMAGSLAEAGGGIRSRSKDD
;
A
#
# COMPACT_ATOMS: atom_id res chain seq x y z
N GLY A 1 -42.72 -2.58 -6.81
CA GLY A 1 -41.40 -2.88 -6.19
C GLY A 1 -40.76 -1.57 -5.78
N GLN A 2 -39.89 -1.58 -4.76
CA GLN A 2 -39.08 -0.39 -4.44
C GLN A 2 -38.20 -0.02 -5.65
N PRO A 3 -37.98 1.29 -5.91
CA PRO A 3 -37.12 1.72 -6.99
C PRO A 3 -35.68 1.26 -6.75
N LEU A 4 -35.02 0.77 -7.80
CA LEU A 4 -33.60 0.43 -7.75
C LEU A 4 -32.81 1.72 -7.49
N THR A 5 -31.96 1.71 -6.46
CA THR A 5 -31.05 2.83 -6.21
C THR A 5 -29.86 2.69 -7.14
N VAL A 6 -29.72 3.59 -8.11
CA VAL A 6 -28.60 3.60 -9.06
C VAL A 6 -27.39 4.35 -8.49
N LEU A 7 -27.66 5.46 -7.80
CA LEU A 7 -26.65 6.30 -7.16
C LEU A 7 -27.19 6.80 -5.81
N SER A 8 -26.35 6.81 -4.78
CA SER A 8 -26.60 7.43 -3.49
C SER A 8 -25.49 8.40 -3.11
N LEU A 9 -25.87 9.46 -2.39
CA LEU A 9 -24.99 10.44 -1.77
C LEU A 9 -25.48 10.62 -0.34
N THR A 10 -24.61 10.36 0.63
CA THR A 10 -24.94 10.47 2.05
C THR A 10 -24.56 11.85 2.59
N PRO A 11 -25.19 12.33 3.69
CA PRO A 11 -24.85 13.63 4.29
C PRO A 11 -23.38 13.75 4.73
N ASP A 12 -22.71 12.64 5.03
CA ASP A 12 -21.29 12.56 5.36
C ASP A 12 -20.37 12.38 4.13
N GLY A 13 -20.93 12.50 2.92
CA GLY A 13 -20.16 12.60 1.68
C GLY A 13 -19.79 11.28 1.01
N LYS A 14 -20.28 10.14 1.51
CA LYS A 14 -20.07 8.83 0.86
C LYS A 14 -20.93 8.69 -0.38
N VAL A 15 -20.37 8.02 -1.39
CA VAL A 15 -21.02 7.74 -2.68
C VAL A 15 -21.29 6.25 -2.81
N GLY A 16 -22.51 5.87 -3.20
CA GLY A 16 -22.86 4.49 -3.51
C GLY A 16 -23.33 4.33 -4.95
N VAL A 17 -22.72 3.45 -5.75
CA VAL A 17 -23.24 3.03 -7.06
C VAL A 17 -23.95 1.69 -6.89
N ASN A 18 -25.23 1.62 -7.27
CA ASN A 18 -26.12 0.49 -6.97
C ASN A 18 -26.26 0.17 -5.47
N ARG A 19 -25.88 1.10 -4.59
CA ARG A 19 -25.82 0.91 -3.15
C ARG A 19 -26.52 2.07 -2.46
N LYS A 20 -27.58 1.80 -1.71
CA LYS A 20 -28.34 2.83 -1.00
C LYS A 20 -27.59 3.39 0.21
N ASP A 21 -27.02 2.49 1.00
CA ASP A 21 -26.35 2.81 2.26
C ASP A 21 -24.86 2.41 2.14
N PRO A 22 -24.02 3.29 1.57
CA PRO A 22 -22.59 3.03 1.42
C PRO A 22 -21.86 3.09 2.77
N VAL A 23 -20.92 2.17 2.97
CA VAL A 23 -20.10 2.04 4.19
C VAL A 23 -18.73 2.70 4.00
N HIS A 24 -18.13 2.59 2.81
CA HIS A 24 -16.90 3.29 2.44
C HIS A 24 -17.18 4.60 1.71
N GLU A 25 -16.15 5.43 1.52
CA GLU A 25 -16.23 6.70 0.79
C GLU A 25 -16.80 6.51 -0.63
N LEU A 26 -16.49 5.37 -1.25
CA LEU A 26 -17.10 4.89 -2.48
C LEU A 26 -17.41 3.39 -2.37
N ASP A 27 -18.68 3.04 -2.37
CA ASP A 27 -19.15 1.67 -2.54
C ASP A 27 -19.71 1.48 -3.96
N VAL A 28 -19.32 0.39 -4.62
CA VAL A 28 -19.87 -0.01 -5.92
C VAL A 28 -20.41 -1.42 -5.79
N ASP A 29 -21.73 -1.57 -5.84
CA ASP A 29 -22.38 -2.88 -5.94
C ASP A 29 -22.45 -3.29 -7.42
N GLY A 30 -21.30 -3.73 -7.94
CA GLY A 30 -21.12 -4.08 -9.35
C GLY A 30 -19.66 -4.14 -9.79
N PHE A 31 -19.43 -4.02 -11.09
CA PHE A 31 -18.09 -4.05 -11.67
C PHE A 31 -17.50 -2.65 -11.82
N VAL A 32 -16.19 -2.53 -11.57
CA VAL A 32 -15.40 -1.33 -11.87
C VAL A 32 -14.51 -1.63 -13.07
N SER A 33 -14.76 -0.96 -14.19
CA SER A 33 -13.83 -0.90 -15.33
C SER A 33 -13.13 0.44 -15.32
N ALA A 34 -11.79 0.44 -15.36
CA ALA A 34 -10.98 1.65 -15.29
C ALA A 34 -9.81 1.58 -16.27
N LYS A 35 -9.48 2.73 -16.89
CA LYS A 35 -8.29 2.85 -17.76
C LYS A 35 -6.98 2.73 -16.98
N GLY A 36 -7.00 3.04 -15.69
CA GLY A 36 -5.86 2.98 -14.79
C GLY A 36 -6.25 3.41 -13.39
N ARG A 37 -5.32 3.21 -12.45
CA ARG A 37 -5.41 3.71 -11.08
C ARG A 37 -4.07 4.30 -10.68
N ILE A 38 -4.11 5.39 -9.93
CA ILE A 38 -2.94 6.04 -9.39
C ILE A 38 -3.19 6.12 -7.89
N GLY A 39 -2.20 5.71 -7.08
CA GLY A 39 -2.23 5.90 -5.64
C GLY A 39 -2.09 7.38 -5.27
N THR A 40 -1.67 7.66 -4.05
CA THR A 40 -1.29 9.03 -3.70
C THR A 40 -0.18 9.50 -4.64
N ALA A 41 -0.44 10.59 -5.35
CA ALA A 41 0.43 11.20 -6.34
C ALA A 41 0.46 12.71 -6.10
N SER A 42 1.65 13.27 -5.90
CA SER A 42 1.87 14.71 -5.95
C SER A 42 3.16 14.99 -6.73
N ALA A 43 3.33 16.22 -7.21
CA ALA A 43 4.58 16.63 -7.84
C ALA A 43 5.80 16.49 -6.90
N GLU A 44 5.56 16.44 -5.60
CA GLU A 44 6.55 16.32 -4.53
C GLU A 44 6.90 14.86 -4.21
N LEU A 45 6.10 13.87 -4.66
CA LEU A 45 6.39 12.44 -4.48
C LEU A 45 7.44 11.94 -5.48
N ALA A 46 8.65 12.43 -5.27
CA ALA A 46 9.84 12.03 -5.98
C ALA A 46 11.03 11.98 -5.02
N VAL A 47 11.95 11.05 -5.24
CA VAL A 47 13.22 10.99 -4.50
C VAL A 47 14.39 10.99 -5.47
N PRO A 48 15.55 11.55 -5.11
CA PRO A 48 16.74 11.51 -5.95
C PRO A 48 17.09 10.08 -6.37
N ALA A 49 17.42 9.89 -7.65
CA ALA A 49 17.87 8.61 -8.18
C ALA A 49 19.40 8.43 -8.00
N ASP A 50 19.89 8.64 -6.78
CA ASP A 50 21.31 8.80 -6.43
C ASP A 50 21.94 7.53 -5.82
N GLY A 51 21.23 6.40 -5.82
CA GLY A 51 21.69 5.15 -5.21
C GLY A 51 21.51 5.07 -3.69
N ARG A 52 21.03 6.15 -3.03
CA ARG A 52 20.82 6.22 -1.59
C ARG A 52 19.37 5.89 -1.23
N TRP A 53 19.16 5.45 0.01
CA TRP A 53 17.84 5.14 0.53
C TRP A 53 17.14 6.41 1.02
N HIS A 54 15.91 6.62 0.55
CA HIS A 54 15.07 7.75 0.92
C HIS A 54 13.78 7.24 1.54
N ASP A 55 13.28 7.92 2.59
CA ASP A 55 11.95 7.66 3.14
C ASP A 55 10.89 8.05 2.12
N VAL A 56 9.93 7.16 1.88
CA VAL A 56 8.78 7.40 0.98
C VAL A 56 7.43 7.32 1.69
N THR A 57 7.47 7.14 3.01
CA THR A 57 6.33 7.25 3.92
C THR A 57 6.75 8.05 5.14
N GLU A 58 5.77 8.61 5.85
CA GLU A 58 5.95 9.03 7.24
C GLU A 58 6.28 7.84 8.18
N THR A 59 6.51 8.13 9.47
CA THR A 59 6.60 7.06 10.48
C THR A 59 5.27 6.33 10.60
N LEU A 60 5.30 5.02 10.41
CA LEU A 60 4.17 4.12 10.57
C LEU A 60 4.33 3.27 11.83
N THR A 61 3.19 2.91 12.43
CA THR A 61 3.05 1.89 13.47
C THR A 61 1.86 0.99 13.13
N GLY A 62 1.77 -0.20 13.72
CA GLY A 62 0.66 -1.12 13.45
C GLY A 62 0.88 -2.04 12.25
N CYS A 63 -0.23 -2.57 11.73
CA CYS A 63 -0.30 -3.40 10.52
C CYS A 63 -0.54 -2.54 9.27
N HIS A 64 0.29 -2.73 8.25
CA HIS A 64 0.17 -2.02 6.97
C HIS A 64 0.42 -2.96 5.80
N ALA A 65 -0.35 -2.75 4.74
CA ALA A 65 -0.09 -3.28 3.41
C ALA A 65 -0.13 -2.10 2.43
N LEU A 66 0.99 -1.87 1.75
CA LEU A 66 1.17 -0.78 0.80
C LEU A 66 1.54 -1.35 -0.56
N GLU A 67 0.92 -0.83 -1.61
CA GLU A 67 1.36 -1.02 -2.97
C GLU A 67 2.18 0.18 -3.43
N VAL A 68 3.31 -0.07 -4.07
CA VAL A 68 4.20 0.94 -4.63
C VAL A 68 4.36 0.69 -6.11
N ILE A 69 4.08 1.70 -6.91
CA ILE A 69 4.51 1.79 -8.32
C ILE A 69 5.57 2.87 -8.38
N ALA A 70 6.78 2.54 -8.85
CA ALA A 70 7.88 3.50 -8.96
C ALA A 70 8.58 3.38 -10.30
N GLY A 71 9.10 4.50 -10.80
CA GLY A 71 9.77 4.58 -12.09
C GLY A 71 10.82 5.68 -12.14
N VAL A 72 11.92 5.40 -12.82
CA VAL A 72 12.95 6.37 -13.18
C VAL A 72 13.38 6.12 -14.62
N GLY A 73 13.68 7.19 -15.33
CA GLY A 73 14.12 7.12 -16.71
C GLY A 73 14.98 8.32 -17.07
N LYS A 74 16.01 8.08 -17.87
CA LYS A 74 16.81 9.13 -18.49
C LYS A 74 16.61 9.07 -20.01
N PRO A 75 15.76 9.94 -20.58
CA PRO A 75 15.44 9.94 -22.01
C PRO A 75 16.69 9.91 -22.89
N LYS A 76 16.60 9.20 -24.02
CA LYS A 76 17.66 9.07 -25.04
C LYS A 76 18.96 8.39 -24.58
N THR A 77 18.99 7.82 -23.37
CA THR A 77 20.16 7.06 -22.88
C THR A 77 19.89 5.56 -22.74
N GLY A 78 18.64 5.12 -22.94
CA GLY A 78 18.23 3.74 -22.70
C GLY A 78 18.18 3.36 -21.21
N ARG A 79 18.42 4.28 -20.26
CA ARG A 79 18.39 3.94 -18.84
C ARG A 79 17.01 4.18 -18.25
N TYR A 80 16.29 3.07 -18.05
CA TYR A 80 14.96 3.06 -17.45
C TYR A 80 14.85 1.91 -16.44
N ALA A 81 14.15 2.18 -15.35
CA ALA A 81 13.77 1.16 -14.38
C ALA A 81 12.38 1.44 -13.81
N MET A 82 11.60 0.38 -13.63
CA MET A 82 10.32 0.39 -12.94
C MET A 82 10.28 -0.69 -11.87
N LEU A 83 9.47 -0.44 -10.85
CA LEU A 83 9.18 -1.36 -9.78
C LEU A 83 7.68 -1.34 -9.49
N HIS A 84 7.12 -2.55 -9.36
CA HIS A 84 5.83 -2.76 -8.70
C HIS A 84 6.09 -3.59 -7.45
N GLY A 85 5.75 -3.04 -6.29
CA GLY A 85 6.02 -3.65 -4.99
C GLY A 85 4.77 -3.71 -4.13
N VAL A 86 4.56 -4.84 -3.46
CA VAL A 86 3.63 -4.95 -2.35
C VAL A 86 4.46 -5.12 -1.08
N ALA A 87 4.41 -4.11 -0.22
CA ALA A 87 5.13 -4.02 1.04
C ALA A 87 4.17 -4.25 2.20
N MET A 88 4.34 -5.36 2.91
CA MET A 88 3.57 -5.66 4.12
C MET A 88 4.45 -5.59 5.36
N ASN A 89 3.87 -5.09 6.44
CA ASN A 89 4.49 -5.07 7.76
C ASN A 89 3.41 -5.25 8.83
N ALA A 90 3.58 -6.26 9.69
CA ALA A 90 2.67 -6.55 10.80
C ALA A 90 3.37 -6.20 12.12
N TYR A 91 3.37 -4.91 12.47
CA TYR A 91 3.87 -4.43 13.76
C TYR A 91 5.40 -4.54 13.97
N ASN A 92 6.18 -4.41 12.90
CA ASN A 92 7.64 -4.43 12.89
C ASN A 92 8.27 -5.53 13.79
N PRO A 93 8.00 -6.83 13.51
CA PRO A 93 8.43 -7.93 14.34
C PRO A 93 9.94 -7.93 14.57
N ALA A 94 10.35 -7.90 15.84
CA ALA A 94 11.74 -8.03 16.26
C ALA A 94 12.10 -9.51 16.49
N GLY A 95 13.35 -9.88 16.19
CA GLY A 95 13.90 -11.20 16.51
C GLY A 95 15.16 -11.53 15.70
N ILE A 96 16.30 -11.70 16.38
CA ILE A 96 17.63 -11.87 15.75
C ILE A 96 17.67 -13.08 14.80
N LEU A 97 17.21 -14.25 15.25
CA LEU A 97 17.15 -15.49 14.46
C LEU A 97 16.22 -15.39 13.23
N PHE A 98 15.14 -14.62 13.33
CA PHE A 98 14.13 -14.48 12.27
C PHE A 98 14.45 -13.35 11.29
N ASN A 99 15.18 -12.33 11.74
CA ASN A 99 15.71 -11.25 10.91
C ASN A 99 16.90 -11.71 10.05
N LEU A 100 17.67 -12.69 10.53
CA LEU A 100 18.80 -13.28 9.79
C LEU A 100 18.38 -13.84 8.41
N PHE A 101 17.14 -14.33 8.30
CA PHE A 101 16.58 -14.84 7.04
C PHE A 101 15.58 -13.89 6.36
N ARG A 102 15.39 -12.66 6.86
CA ARG A 102 14.48 -11.63 6.29
C ARG A 102 13.07 -12.13 5.91
N ARG A 103 12.47 -13.04 6.69
CA ARG A 103 11.23 -13.74 6.28
C ARG A 103 9.91 -13.05 6.66
N LYS A 104 9.89 -12.16 7.66
CA LYS A 104 8.61 -11.66 8.25
C LYS A 104 8.08 -10.36 7.64
N ASN A 105 8.91 -9.34 7.42
CA ASN A 105 8.50 -8.09 6.77
C ASN A 105 8.72 -8.19 5.26
N ARG A 106 7.81 -8.92 4.61
CA ARG A 106 7.97 -9.31 3.22
C ARG A 106 7.56 -8.17 2.31
N ILE A 107 8.54 -7.68 1.55
CA ILE A 107 8.29 -6.92 0.33
C ILE A 107 8.39 -7.89 -0.83
N ARG A 108 7.33 -8.03 -1.61
CA ARG A 108 7.38 -8.71 -2.91
C ARG A 108 7.43 -7.63 -3.98
N ALA A 109 8.48 -7.65 -4.79
CA ALA A 109 8.67 -6.65 -5.83
C ALA A 109 9.01 -7.30 -7.17
N GLN A 110 8.30 -6.87 -8.20
CA GLN A 110 8.60 -7.13 -9.60
C GLN A 110 9.36 -5.93 -10.17
N HIS A 111 10.34 -6.19 -11.02
CA HIS A 111 11.23 -5.17 -11.54
C HIS A 111 11.27 -5.29 -13.06
N ALA A 112 11.24 -4.15 -13.73
CA ALA A 112 11.59 -4.04 -15.15
C ALA A 112 12.72 -3.02 -15.25
N TYR A 113 13.82 -3.36 -15.91
CA TYR A 113 14.93 -2.44 -16.12
C TYR A 113 15.58 -2.76 -17.46
N TYR A 114 15.99 -1.72 -18.19
CA TYR A 114 16.40 -1.86 -19.59
C TYR A 114 17.83 -2.38 -19.74
N SER A 115 18.80 -1.84 -19.00
CA SER A 115 20.23 -2.07 -19.28
C SER A 115 20.91 -3.02 -18.30
N SER A 116 20.78 -2.78 -16.99
CA SER A 116 21.53 -3.53 -15.98
C SER A 116 20.72 -3.80 -14.74
N ARG A 117 20.99 -4.94 -14.08
CA ARG A 117 20.51 -5.23 -12.72
C ARG A 117 20.85 -4.16 -11.70
N ARG A 118 21.90 -3.36 -11.94
CA ARG A 118 22.28 -2.23 -11.10
C ARG A 118 21.31 -1.05 -11.19
N ASP A 119 20.56 -0.93 -12.28
CA ASP A 119 19.56 0.13 -12.46
C ASP A 119 18.26 -0.13 -11.67
N ARG A 120 18.09 -1.34 -11.13
CA ARG A 120 16.85 -1.73 -10.45
C ARG A 120 16.52 -0.79 -9.29
N LEU A 121 15.25 -0.44 -9.16
CA LEU A 121 14.75 0.19 -7.95
C LEU A 121 14.64 -0.85 -6.83
N GLN A 122 14.71 -0.42 -5.58
CA GLN A 122 14.62 -1.32 -4.44
C GLN A 122 13.82 -0.70 -3.32
N LEU A 123 13.06 -1.54 -2.62
CA LEU A 123 12.31 -1.16 -1.43
C LEU A 123 12.88 -1.85 -0.19
N ARG A 124 12.77 -1.20 0.97
CA ARG A 124 13.01 -1.83 2.27
C ARG A 124 12.16 -1.20 3.35
N TRP A 125 11.86 -1.97 4.38
CA TRP A 125 11.44 -1.43 5.67
C TRP A 125 12.66 -0.99 6.46
N ARG A 126 12.60 0.20 7.06
CA ARG A 126 13.56 0.70 8.05
C ARG A 126 12.79 1.10 9.29
N GLY A 127 13.14 0.56 10.44
CA GLY A 127 12.42 0.84 11.68
C GLY A 127 13.15 0.35 12.90
N HIS A 128 12.68 0.79 14.05
CA HIS A 128 13.16 0.39 15.37
C HIS A 128 11.95 0.25 16.29
N ASN A 129 11.95 -0.76 17.16
CA ASN A 129 10.81 -1.12 18.00
C ASN A 129 9.53 -1.28 17.17
N ARG A 130 8.50 -0.48 17.44
CA ARG A 130 7.17 -0.56 16.81
C ARG A 130 6.97 0.46 15.69
N GLU A 131 7.98 1.28 15.44
CA GLU A 131 7.97 2.34 14.44
C GLU A 131 8.81 1.96 13.23
N PHE A 132 8.30 2.24 12.04
CA PHE A 132 8.98 1.91 10.80
C PHE A 132 8.54 2.83 9.66
N ARG A 133 9.36 2.87 8.62
CA ARG A 133 9.16 3.63 7.39
C ARG A 133 9.48 2.76 6.19
N LEU A 134 8.76 2.98 5.10
CA LEU A 134 9.12 2.40 3.81
C LEU A 134 10.17 3.31 3.16
N GLN A 135 11.24 2.70 2.67
CA GLN A 135 12.29 3.39 1.93
C GLN A 135 12.42 2.87 0.51
N LEU A 136 12.76 3.77 -0.41
CA LEU A 136 13.01 3.52 -1.83
C LEU A 136 14.41 3.98 -2.21
N ARG A 137 15.03 3.28 -3.16
CA ARG A 137 16.24 3.76 -3.84
C ARG A 137 16.34 3.28 -5.27
N SER A 138 17.13 3.97 -6.09
CA SER A 138 17.76 3.39 -7.26
C SER A 138 18.95 2.51 -6.85
N GLY A 139 19.30 1.51 -7.66
CA GLY A 139 20.46 0.65 -7.37
C GLY A 139 21.81 1.31 -7.70
N CYS A 140 21.79 2.37 -8.49
CA CYS A 140 22.94 3.20 -8.85
C CYS A 140 22.49 4.66 -9.07
N ASP A 141 23.46 5.55 -9.24
CA ASP A 141 23.20 6.93 -9.61
C ASP A 141 22.80 7.04 -11.11
N PHE A 142 21.69 7.73 -11.37
CA PHE A 142 21.20 8.04 -12.72
C PHE A 142 21.76 9.36 -13.27
N GLY A 143 22.44 10.12 -12.41
CA GLY A 143 23.03 11.42 -12.68
C GLY A 143 22.14 12.57 -12.21
N GLU A 144 22.70 13.78 -12.32
CA GLU A 144 22.05 15.01 -11.89
C GLU A 144 20.67 15.20 -12.54
N GLY A 145 19.72 15.73 -11.75
CA GLY A 145 18.34 15.99 -12.19
C GLY A 145 17.48 14.74 -12.39
N CYS A 146 17.97 13.54 -12.09
CA CYS A 146 17.19 12.31 -12.18
C CYS A 146 16.49 11.99 -10.86
N PHE A 147 15.18 11.77 -10.93
CA PHE A 147 14.36 11.42 -9.78
C PHE A 147 13.57 10.14 -10.03
N VAL A 148 13.42 9.34 -8.98
CA VAL A 148 12.47 8.23 -8.96
C VAL A 148 11.11 8.81 -8.59
N ARG A 149 10.16 8.76 -9.53
CA ARG A 149 8.75 9.07 -9.24
C ARG A 149 8.08 7.82 -8.68
N TYR A 150 7.18 8.00 -7.73
CA TYR A 150 6.47 6.88 -7.14
C TYR A 150 5.05 7.25 -6.72
N TYR A 151 4.21 6.22 -6.65
CA TYR A 151 2.84 6.28 -6.16
C TYR A 151 2.66 5.20 -5.10
N ILE A 152 1.98 5.54 -4.00
CA ILE A 152 1.67 4.59 -2.93
C ILE A 152 0.15 4.46 -2.80
N THR A 153 -0.34 3.23 -2.80
CA THR A 153 -1.74 2.90 -2.51
C THR A 153 -1.80 2.12 -1.21
N ARG A 154 -2.65 2.53 -0.27
CA ARG A 154 -2.93 1.75 0.93
C ARG A 154 -3.86 0.58 0.59
N LEU A 155 -3.47 -0.62 0.98
CA LEU A 155 -4.24 -1.86 0.78
C LEU A 155 -4.88 -2.40 2.07
N TRP A 156 -4.47 -1.88 3.23
CA TRP A 156 -4.99 -2.28 4.53
C TRP A 156 -5.24 -1.07 5.43
N PHE A 157 -6.44 -0.98 6.02
CA PHE A 157 -6.92 0.22 6.71
C PHE A 157 -7.05 0.07 8.23
N ASP A 158 -7.03 -1.16 8.76
CA ASP A 158 -7.13 -1.43 10.21
C ASP A 158 -5.75 -1.66 10.84
N ALA A 159 -5.02 -0.58 11.10
CA ALA A 159 -3.65 -0.67 11.60
C ALA A 159 -3.54 -1.35 12.98
N ALA A 160 -4.58 -1.27 13.81
CA ALA A 160 -4.63 -1.90 15.12
C ALA A 160 -5.12 -3.36 15.08
N MET A 161 -5.62 -3.83 13.92
CA MET A 161 -6.37 -5.09 13.79
C MET A 161 -7.58 -5.15 14.73
N ALA A 162 -8.17 -3.99 15.04
CA ALA A 162 -9.28 -3.88 15.99
C ALA A 162 -10.50 -4.69 15.54
N GLY A 163 -10.77 -4.74 14.22
CA GLY A 163 -11.87 -5.53 13.66
C GLY A 163 -11.66 -7.05 13.75
N SER A 164 -10.48 -7.52 14.19
CA SER A 164 -10.21 -8.94 14.43
C SER A 164 -10.60 -9.41 15.83
N LEU A 165 -10.85 -8.47 16.76
CA LEU A 165 -11.41 -8.80 18.06
C LEU A 165 -12.92 -8.84 17.89
N ALA A 166 -13.54 -9.99 18.12
CA ALA A 166 -14.98 -10.04 18.26
C ALA A 166 -15.38 -9.07 19.38
N GLU A 167 -16.34 -8.19 19.14
CA GLU A 167 -17.08 -7.53 20.20
C GLU A 167 -17.56 -8.63 21.15
N ALA A 168 -16.92 -8.75 22.31
CA ALA A 168 -17.34 -9.67 23.36
C ALA A 168 -18.65 -9.14 23.96
N GLY A 169 -19.77 -9.34 23.25
CA GLY A 169 -21.06 -8.84 23.70
C GLY A 169 -22.08 -8.67 22.59
N GLY A 170 -22.47 -9.76 21.92
CA GLY A 170 -23.40 -9.66 20.78
C GLY A 170 -24.09 -10.94 20.35
N GLY A 171 -24.56 -11.75 21.31
CA GLY A 171 -25.68 -12.68 21.10
C GLY A 171 -25.44 -13.91 20.22
N ILE A 172 -25.16 -15.06 20.85
CA ILE A 172 -25.56 -16.36 20.33
C ILE A 172 -26.30 -17.15 21.43
N ARG A 173 -27.63 -17.05 21.35
CA ARG A 173 -28.68 -18.03 21.70
C ARG A 173 -28.58 -18.74 23.05
N SER A 174 -29.44 -18.33 23.99
CA SER A 174 -30.00 -19.24 24.98
C SER A 174 -30.70 -20.40 24.24
N ARG A 175 -30.23 -21.63 24.44
CA ARG A 175 -31.03 -22.82 24.15
C ARG A 175 -32.21 -22.79 25.13
N SER A 176 -33.43 -22.64 24.62
CA SER A 176 -34.60 -23.17 25.30
C SER A 176 -34.40 -24.67 25.46
N LYS A 177 -34.46 -25.15 26.69
CA LYS A 177 -34.81 -26.54 26.96
C LYS A 177 -36.32 -26.59 26.82
N ASP A 178 -36.79 -27.36 25.84
CA ASP A 178 -38.09 -28.00 25.98
C ASP A 178 -37.90 -29.12 27.00
N ASP A 179 -38.69 -29.07 28.08
CA ASP A 179 -39.25 -30.18 28.86
C ASP A 179 -40.34 -29.60 29.79
#